data_AF-A0A165XQE5-F1
#
_entry.id   AF-A0A165XQE5-F1
#
_cell.length_a   1.000
_cell.length_b   1.000
_cell.length_c   1.000
_cell.angle_alpha   90.00
_cell.angle_beta   90.00
_cell.angle_gamma   90.00
#
_symmetry.space_group_name_H-M   'P 1'
#
loop_
_entity.id
_entity.type
_entity.pdbx_description
1 polymer ?
#
loop_
_entity_poly.entity_id
_entity_poly.type
_entity_poly.pdbx_seq_one_letter_code
_entity_poly.pdbx_strand_id
1 'polypeptide(L)'
;MFRLVFSFPWPVYFVLAALVVGGGFYMGNEEKLLNAARLEALKAPMPDVVDASKVTSNSFSAVDEINVAAQVDLDAIYTVSVSGKRTIDTKKTILFAFSPDAIDKSQPVATAFMLETSQDIAAFLDKFMVAKPRALSTVIHVNGESAYVSSKLEGVVEDAAREAGLTLSQNVQFVEPFMQGREFGLRQRSEADHIKFGLFVAALLAGYGVVRFIMTQNKRRKEQVEAPEGQAEA
;
A
#
# COMPACT_ATOMS: atom_id res chain seq x y z
N MET A 1 -28.39 7.49 -4.87
CA MET A 1 -27.09 8.17 -5.07
C MET A 1 -26.81 8.52 -6.53
N PHE A 2 -26.94 7.61 -7.51
CA PHE A 2 -26.66 7.89 -8.93
C PHE A 2 -27.46 9.04 -9.55
N ARG A 3 -28.73 9.25 -9.18
CA ARG A 3 -29.55 10.36 -9.70
C ARG A 3 -29.02 11.76 -9.35
N LEU A 4 -28.30 11.91 -8.24
CA LEU A 4 -27.75 13.19 -7.79
C LEU A 4 -26.55 13.64 -8.65
N VAL A 5 -25.79 12.68 -9.19
CA VAL A 5 -24.64 12.97 -10.05
C VAL A 5 -25.07 13.52 -11.41
N PHE A 6 -26.22 13.09 -11.95
CA PHE A 6 -26.73 13.55 -13.24
C PHE A 6 -27.48 14.90 -13.17
N SER A 7 -27.84 15.38 -11.98
CA SER A 7 -28.52 16.67 -11.82
C SER A 7 -27.60 17.88 -11.85
N PHE A 8 -26.27 17.69 -11.78
CA PHE A 8 -25.34 18.82 -11.67
C PHE A 8 -25.32 19.71 -12.92
N PRO A 9 -25.14 21.03 -12.76
CA PRO A 9 -24.91 21.96 -13.86
C PRO A 9 -23.74 21.54 -14.74
N TRP A 10 -23.82 21.82 -16.04
CA TRP A 10 -22.82 21.39 -17.02
C TRP A 10 -21.36 21.80 -16.66
N PRO A 11 -21.05 22.96 -16.02
CA PRO A 11 -19.67 23.30 -15.67
C PRO A 11 -19.05 22.37 -14.63
N VAL A 12 -19.88 21.76 -13.77
CA VAL A 12 -19.40 20.88 -12.68
C VAL A 12 -18.68 19.66 -13.25
N TYR A 13 -19.13 19.12 -14.38
CA TYR A 13 -18.47 17.97 -15.00
C TYR A 13 -17.07 18.31 -15.51
N PHE A 14 -16.83 19.54 -15.96
CA PHE A 14 -15.49 20.00 -16.35
C PHE A 14 -14.57 20.16 -15.14
N VAL A 15 -15.09 20.69 -14.02
CA VAL A 15 -14.34 20.76 -12.75
C VAL A 15 -13.98 19.37 -12.26
N LEU A 16 -14.93 18.42 -12.27
CA LEU A 16 -14.68 17.03 -11.90
C LEU A 16 -13.65 16.36 -12.82
N ALA A 17 -13.74 16.58 -14.14
CA ALA A 17 -12.73 16.08 -15.08
C ALA A 17 -11.33 16.64 -14.77
N ALA A 18 -11.22 17.94 -14.49
CA ALA A 18 -9.96 18.57 -14.10
C ALA A 18 -9.40 18.01 -12.79
N LEU A 19 -10.27 17.75 -11.79
CA LEU A 19 -9.86 17.12 -10.53
C LEU A 19 -9.37 15.69 -10.71
N VAL A 20 -10.04 14.89 -11.55
CA VAL A 20 -9.61 13.51 -11.86
C VAL A 20 -8.26 13.50 -12.58
N VAL A 21 -8.08 14.40 -13.56
CA VAL A 21 -6.80 14.55 -14.26
C VAL A 21 -5.71 15.00 -13.28
N GLY A 22 -5.96 16.05 -12.49
CA GLY A 22 -5.02 16.57 -11.51
C GLY A 22 -4.61 15.54 -10.47
N GLY A 23 -5.58 14.78 -9.93
CA GLY A 23 -5.31 13.69 -8.99
C GLY A 23 -4.50 12.56 -9.62
N GLY A 24 -4.79 12.19 -10.87
CA GLY A 24 -4.01 11.20 -11.61
C GLY A 24 -2.56 11.64 -11.87
N PHE A 25 -2.34 12.91 -12.20
CA PHE A 25 -0.99 13.47 -12.34
C PHE A 25 -0.24 13.52 -11.01
N TYR A 26 -0.92 13.90 -9.92
CA TYR A 26 -0.33 13.94 -8.58
C TYR A 26 0.14 12.55 -8.14
N MET A 27 -0.73 11.54 -8.22
CA MET A 27 -0.39 10.15 -7.89
C MET A 27 0.72 9.60 -8.81
N GLY A 28 0.63 9.86 -10.11
CA GLY A 28 1.64 9.44 -11.06
C GLY A 28 3.01 10.08 -10.80
N ASN A 29 3.06 11.29 -10.24
CA ASN A 29 4.31 11.93 -9.86
C ASN A 29 4.91 11.33 -8.59
N GLU A 30 4.09 10.99 -7.59
CA GLU A 30 4.55 10.27 -6.39
C GLU A 30 5.15 8.89 -6.75
N GLU A 31 4.49 8.14 -7.64
CA GLU A 31 5.02 6.86 -8.12
C GLU A 31 6.36 7.02 -8.85
N LYS A 32 6.52 8.06 -9.67
CA LYS A 32 7.79 8.37 -10.34
C LYS A 32 8.91 8.67 -9.36
N LEU A 33 8.61 9.46 -8.32
CA LEU A 33 9.59 9.79 -7.28
C LEU A 33 9.99 8.53 -6.50
N LEU A 34 9.05 7.67 -6.14
CA LEU A 34 9.32 6.38 -5.49
C LEU A 34 10.12 5.44 -6.41
N ASN A 35 9.78 5.37 -7.70
CA ASN A 35 10.51 4.57 -8.69
C ASN A 35 11.93 5.10 -8.93
N ALA A 36 12.13 6.41 -8.88
CA ALA A 36 13.46 7.02 -8.93
C ALA A 36 14.26 6.70 -7.66
N ALA A 37 13.66 6.83 -6.49
CA ALA A 37 14.29 6.49 -5.21
C ALA A 37 14.66 5.00 -5.13
N ARG A 38 13.82 4.09 -5.65
CA ARG A 38 14.14 2.66 -5.75
C ARG A 38 15.32 2.37 -6.67
N LEU A 39 15.40 3.08 -7.79
CA LEU A 39 16.51 2.95 -8.73
C LEU A 39 17.81 3.53 -8.17
N GLU A 40 17.73 4.59 -7.37
CA GLU A 40 18.86 5.13 -6.61
C GLU A 40 19.30 4.17 -5.51
N ALA A 41 18.36 3.64 -4.73
CA ALA A 41 18.63 2.63 -3.72
C ALA A 41 19.35 1.42 -4.33
N LEU A 42 18.90 0.90 -5.48
CA LEU A 42 19.58 -0.20 -6.19
C LEU A 42 21.05 0.08 -6.51
N LYS A 43 21.41 1.34 -6.78
CA LYS A 43 22.81 1.74 -7.04
C LYS A 43 23.61 1.94 -5.76
N ALA A 44 22.94 2.32 -4.68
CA ALA A 44 23.55 2.46 -3.36
C ALA A 44 23.91 1.07 -2.79
N PRO A 45 24.93 1.00 -1.91
CA PRO A 45 25.19 -0.22 -1.15
C PRO A 45 23.97 -0.58 -0.30
N MET A 46 23.82 -1.88 -0.02
CA MET A 46 22.79 -2.37 0.89
C MET A 46 22.97 -1.70 2.28
N PRO A 47 21.88 -1.38 2.98
CA PRO A 47 21.95 -0.88 4.35
C PRO A 47 22.73 -1.83 5.28
N ASP A 48 23.41 -1.24 6.25
CA ASP A 48 24.09 -2.00 7.29
C ASP A 48 23.10 -2.90 8.05
N VAL A 49 23.59 -4.06 8.50
CA VAL A 49 22.77 -5.03 9.23
C VAL A 49 22.43 -4.47 10.61
N VAL A 50 21.14 -4.43 10.94
CA VAL A 50 20.61 -3.98 12.23
C VAL A 50 20.01 -5.16 12.98
N ASP A 51 20.19 -5.18 14.30
CA ASP A 51 19.53 -6.15 15.18
C ASP A 51 18.01 -5.96 15.19
N ALA A 52 17.24 -7.03 15.02
CA ALA A 52 15.77 -7.03 15.04
C ALA A 52 15.15 -6.33 16.28
N SER A 53 15.82 -6.35 17.43
CA SER A 53 15.40 -5.68 18.66
C SER A 53 15.64 -4.16 18.66
N LYS A 54 16.49 -3.66 17.76
CA LYS A 54 16.92 -2.26 17.67
C LYS A 54 16.43 -1.55 16.42
N VAL A 55 15.58 -2.20 15.63
CA VAL A 55 15.01 -1.59 14.43
C VAL A 55 14.14 -0.41 14.84
N THR A 56 14.41 0.75 14.26
CA THR A 56 13.62 1.98 14.46
C THR A 56 13.32 2.60 13.10
N SER A 57 12.38 3.53 13.04
CA SER A 57 12.06 4.28 11.82
C SER A 57 13.26 5.00 11.19
N ASN A 58 14.31 5.27 11.97
CA ASN A 58 15.53 5.93 11.50
C ASN A 58 16.55 4.95 10.88
N SER A 59 16.30 3.65 10.98
CA SER A 59 17.13 2.59 10.40
C SER A 59 16.89 2.40 8.89
N PHE A 60 15.99 3.18 8.33
CA PHE A 60 15.44 3.05 6.98
C PHE A 60 16.20 3.92 5.97
N SER A 61 16.43 3.38 4.76
CA SER A 61 16.99 4.15 3.64
C SER A 61 15.90 4.94 2.90
N ALA A 62 16.24 5.62 1.79
CA ALA A 62 15.31 6.44 1.00
C ALA A 62 14.03 5.72 0.49
N VAL A 63 14.02 4.39 0.50
CA VAL A 63 12.86 3.55 0.13
C VAL A 63 12.40 2.65 1.27
N ASP A 64 12.71 3.06 2.50
CA ASP A 64 12.53 2.27 3.71
C ASP A 64 13.15 0.86 3.63
N GLU A 65 14.24 0.74 2.86
CA GLU A 65 15.01 -0.49 2.80
C GLU A 65 15.68 -0.74 4.15
N ILE A 66 15.61 -1.98 4.61
CA ILE A 66 16.26 -2.43 5.83
C ILE A 66 16.97 -3.76 5.63
N ASN A 67 18.03 -3.97 6.40
CA ASN A 67 18.74 -5.23 6.51
C ASN A 67 18.77 -5.65 7.99
N VAL A 68 18.10 -6.75 8.34
CA VAL A 68 17.88 -7.16 9.73
C VAL A 68 18.57 -8.48 10.03
N ALA A 69 19.36 -8.53 11.10
CA ALA A 69 19.77 -9.78 11.73
C ALA A 69 18.73 -10.22 12.75
N ALA A 70 18.20 -11.44 12.60
CA ALA A 70 17.13 -11.94 13.46
C ALA A 70 17.21 -13.46 13.67
N GLN A 71 16.64 -13.90 14.79
CA GLN A 71 16.14 -15.27 14.96
C GLN A 71 14.60 -15.23 14.87
N VAL A 72 13.96 -16.34 14.50
CA VAL A 72 12.49 -16.47 14.52
C VAL A 72 12.07 -17.71 15.28
N ASP A 73 10.87 -17.66 15.83
CA ASP A 73 10.20 -18.82 16.39
C ASP A 73 9.37 -19.52 15.30
N LEU A 74 9.86 -20.66 14.83
CA LEU A 74 9.18 -21.45 13.79
C LEU A 74 7.92 -22.13 14.29
N ASP A 75 7.69 -22.18 15.61
CA ASP A 75 6.48 -22.76 16.19
C ASP A 75 5.39 -21.67 16.40
N ALA A 76 5.74 -20.38 16.26
CA ALA A 76 4.84 -19.23 16.37
C ALA A 76 4.65 -18.50 15.02
N ILE A 77 4.18 -19.25 14.01
CA ILE A 77 3.85 -18.72 12.69
C ILE A 77 2.35 -18.44 12.62
N TYR A 78 1.97 -17.20 12.36
CA TYR A 78 0.57 -16.78 12.35
C TYR A 78 0.12 -16.32 10.99
N THR A 79 -0.95 -16.91 10.44
CA THR A 79 -1.57 -16.40 9.22
C THR A 79 -2.80 -15.58 9.56
N VAL A 80 -2.75 -14.29 9.25
CA VAL A 80 -3.82 -13.32 9.44
C VAL A 80 -4.53 -13.05 8.12
N SER A 81 -5.86 -13.01 8.15
CA SER A 81 -6.65 -12.63 6.97
C SER A 81 -7.08 -11.17 7.11
N VAL A 82 -6.64 -10.33 6.18
CA VAL A 82 -6.99 -8.91 6.16
C VAL A 82 -8.17 -8.71 5.22
N SER A 83 -9.38 -8.74 5.78
CA SER A 83 -10.60 -8.41 5.02
C SER A 83 -10.76 -6.90 4.89
N GLY A 84 -10.67 -6.41 3.65
CA GLY A 84 -11.11 -5.07 3.27
C GLY A 84 -12.62 -5.06 3.06
N LYS A 85 -13.31 -3.96 3.43
CA LYS A 85 -14.78 -3.82 3.27
C LYS A 85 -15.28 -3.98 1.82
N ARG A 86 -14.40 -4.01 0.80
CA ARG A 86 -14.72 -4.13 -0.63
C ARG A 86 -13.67 -4.87 -1.47
N THR A 87 -12.74 -5.60 -0.86
CA THR A 87 -11.59 -6.20 -1.58
C THR A 87 -11.30 -7.61 -1.08
N ILE A 88 -10.71 -8.42 -1.97
CA ILE A 88 -10.28 -9.81 -1.79
C ILE A 88 -9.52 -9.94 -0.46
N ASP A 89 -9.84 -10.98 0.33
CA ASP A 89 -9.12 -11.28 1.57
C ASP A 89 -7.64 -11.57 1.26
N THR A 90 -6.75 -10.63 1.61
CA THR A 90 -5.31 -10.88 1.53
C THR A 90 -4.88 -11.59 2.81
N LYS A 91 -4.33 -12.80 2.66
CA LYS A 91 -3.71 -13.53 3.76
C LYS A 91 -2.27 -13.05 3.89
N LYS A 92 -1.89 -12.61 5.08
CA LYS A 92 -0.49 -12.33 5.42
C LYS A 92 -0.05 -13.29 6.51
N THR A 93 1.16 -13.80 6.41
CA THR A 93 1.78 -14.62 7.46
C THR A 93 2.81 -13.79 8.18
N ILE A 94 2.72 -13.78 9.50
CA ILE A 94 3.55 -13.02 10.41
C ILE A 94 4.49 -13.99 11.10
N LEU A 95 5.78 -13.66 11.08
CA LEU A 95 6.80 -14.30 11.88
C LEU A 95 7.43 -13.26 12.80
N PHE A 96 7.46 -13.54 14.09
CA PHE A 96 8.04 -12.66 15.08
C PHE A 96 9.56 -12.81 15.10
N ALA A 97 10.26 -11.69 14.99
CA ALA A 97 11.71 -11.62 14.90
C ALA A 97 12.32 -11.21 16.24
N PHE A 98 13.26 -12.02 16.73
CA PHE A 98 14.01 -11.81 17.97
C PHE A 98 15.44 -11.37 17.67
N SER A 99 16.10 -10.77 18.66
CA SER A 99 17.51 -10.41 18.57
C SER A 99 18.37 -11.62 18.16
N PRO A 100 19.45 -11.42 17.38
CA PRO A 100 20.43 -12.47 17.09
C PRO A 100 21.07 -13.07 18.36
N ASP A 101 21.05 -12.34 19.48
CA ASP A 101 21.59 -12.80 20.76
C ASP A 101 20.51 -13.39 21.69
N ALA A 102 19.26 -13.48 21.24
CA ALA A 102 18.17 -14.05 22.03
C ALA A 102 18.43 -15.54 22.32
N ILE A 103 18.26 -15.92 23.60
CA ILE A 103 18.41 -17.30 24.07
C ILE A 103 17.03 -17.99 24.13
N ASP A 104 15.99 -17.22 24.42
CA ASP A 104 14.60 -17.66 24.55
C ASP A 104 13.61 -16.58 24.08
N LYS A 105 12.32 -16.84 24.27
CA LYS A 105 11.20 -16.00 23.84
C LYS A 105 10.82 -14.91 24.87
N SER A 106 11.61 -14.70 25.92
CA SER A 106 11.26 -13.75 26.99
C SER A 106 11.51 -12.29 26.59
N GLN A 107 12.28 -12.06 25.53
CA GLN A 107 12.59 -10.71 25.06
C GLN A 107 11.40 -10.12 24.27
N PRO A 108 11.11 -8.82 24.43
CA PRO A 108 10.08 -8.17 23.64
C PRO A 108 10.41 -8.19 22.15
N VAL A 109 9.41 -8.48 21.32
CA VAL A 109 9.51 -8.49 19.87
C VAL A 109 9.38 -7.07 19.34
N ALA A 110 10.46 -6.55 18.75
CA ALA A 110 10.47 -5.22 18.12
C ALA A 110 10.35 -5.27 16.59
N THR A 111 10.46 -6.45 15.97
CA THR A 111 10.33 -6.61 14.52
C THR A 111 9.45 -7.82 14.18
N ALA A 112 8.62 -7.68 13.16
CA ALA A 112 7.82 -8.78 12.61
C ALA A 112 7.96 -8.85 11.09
N PHE A 113 8.23 -10.05 10.57
CA PHE A 113 8.29 -10.30 9.13
C PHE A 113 6.90 -10.62 8.59
N MET A 114 6.51 -9.95 7.51
CA MET A 114 5.23 -10.14 6.84
C MET A 114 5.45 -10.79 5.47
N LEU A 115 4.85 -11.96 5.28
CA LEU A 115 4.92 -12.74 4.04
C LEU A 115 3.51 -12.85 3.45
N GLU A 116 3.38 -12.64 2.14
CA GLU A 116 2.06 -12.61 1.51
C GLU A 116 1.66 -13.95 0.89
N THR A 117 2.60 -14.64 0.22
CA THR A 117 2.27 -15.86 -0.52
C THR A 117 2.74 -17.13 0.19
N SER A 118 2.03 -18.24 -0.02
CA SER A 118 2.47 -19.55 0.49
C SER A 118 3.84 -19.96 -0.05
N GLN A 119 4.19 -19.50 -1.26
CA GLN A 119 5.51 -19.71 -1.84
C GLN A 119 6.59 -18.91 -1.09
N ASP A 120 6.31 -17.66 -0.72
CA ASP A 120 7.20 -16.85 0.11
C ASP A 120 7.41 -17.48 1.47
N ILE A 121 6.35 -18.01 2.10
CA ILE A 121 6.45 -18.72 3.37
C ILE A 121 7.37 -19.93 3.24
N ALA A 122 7.16 -20.79 2.24
CA ALA A 122 8.00 -21.97 2.04
C ALA A 122 9.47 -21.58 1.79
N ALA A 123 9.72 -20.62 0.90
CA ALA A 123 11.07 -20.14 0.60
C ALA A 123 11.73 -19.44 1.80
N PHE A 124 10.94 -18.79 2.67
CA PHE A 124 11.44 -18.18 3.90
C PHE A 124 11.80 -19.27 4.89
N LEU A 125 10.90 -20.20 5.18
CA LEU A 125 11.11 -21.31 6.11
C LEU A 125 12.29 -22.20 5.71
N ASP A 126 12.50 -22.46 4.42
CA ASP A 126 13.67 -23.19 3.91
C ASP A 126 14.99 -22.55 4.36
N LYS A 127 15.06 -21.21 4.49
CA LYS A 127 16.24 -20.51 5.01
C LYS A 127 16.46 -20.74 6.52
N PHE A 128 15.41 -21.06 7.27
CA PHE A 128 15.47 -21.29 8.73
C PHE A 128 15.57 -22.76 9.13
N MET A 129 15.10 -23.68 8.29
CA MET A 129 15.05 -25.11 8.59
C MET A 129 16.41 -25.82 8.60
N VAL A 130 17.49 -25.13 8.22
CA VAL A 130 18.83 -25.72 8.14
C VAL A 130 19.47 -25.99 9.52
N ALA A 131 18.93 -25.43 10.61
CA ALA A 131 19.53 -25.61 11.95
C ALA A 131 18.51 -25.56 13.09
N LYS A 132 17.82 -26.68 13.38
CA LYS A 132 17.07 -26.86 14.64
C LYS A 132 17.88 -27.68 15.67
N PRO A 133 18.59 -27.01 16.59
CA PRO A 133 18.82 -27.58 17.92
C PRO A 133 18.21 -26.77 19.08
N ARG A 134 17.47 -25.66 18.82
CA ARG A 134 17.00 -24.71 19.87
C ARG A 134 15.55 -24.26 19.69
N ALA A 135 15.02 -23.57 20.70
CA ALA A 135 13.66 -22.99 20.75
C ALA A 135 13.45 -21.80 19.79
N LEU A 136 14.54 -21.25 19.25
CA LEU A 136 14.58 -20.24 18.20
C LEU A 136 15.44 -20.77 17.04
N SER A 137 15.23 -20.21 15.85
CA SER A 137 16.01 -20.55 14.67
C SER A 137 17.49 -20.11 14.78
N THR A 138 18.32 -20.52 13.84
CA THR A 138 19.61 -19.85 13.63
C THR A 138 19.42 -18.36 13.34
N VAL A 139 20.45 -17.57 13.65
CA VAL A 139 20.53 -16.18 13.20
C VAL A 139 20.58 -16.15 11.68
N ILE A 140 19.75 -15.31 11.09
CA ILE A 140 19.77 -15.04 9.65
C ILE A 140 19.78 -13.53 9.39
N HIS A 141 20.18 -13.16 8.18
CA HIS A 141 20.10 -11.79 7.69
C HIS A 141 18.99 -11.68 6.64
N VAL A 142 18.06 -10.77 6.86
CA VAL A 142 16.88 -10.53 6.01
C VAL A 142 16.92 -9.10 5.52
N ASN A 143 16.98 -8.94 4.21
CA ASN A 143 16.78 -7.65 3.55
C ASN A 143 15.33 -7.52 3.10
N GLY A 144 14.76 -6.33 3.25
CA GLY A 144 13.35 -6.05 2.95
C GLY A 144 13.02 -4.56 2.94
N GLU A 145 11.74 -4.25 2.80
CA GLU A 145 11.20 -2.89 2.94
C GLU A 145 10.30 -2.80 4.18
N SER A 146 10.25 -1.62 4.80
CA SER A 146 9.27 -1.35 5.86
C SER A 146 7.86 -1.46 5.30
N ALA A 147 7.02 -2.24 5.98
CA ALA A 147 5.66 -2.48 5.58
C ALA A 147 4.73 -1.50 6.30
N TYR A 148 3.92 -0.78 5.53
CA TYR A 148 2.83 0.00 6.12
C TYR A 148 1.77 -0.95 6.70
N VAL A 149 1.51 -0.81 7.99
CA VAL A 149 0.50 -1.59 8.71
C VAL A 149 -0.59 -0.67 9.22
N SER A 150 -1.84 -0.98 8.85
CA SER A 150 -3.01 -0.28 9.40
C SER A 150 -3.21 -0.66 10.87
N SER A 151 -3.78 0.24 11.67
CA SER A 151 -4.09 -0.02 13.09
C SER A 151 -4.93 -1.28 13.35
N LYS A 152 -5.80 -1.66 12.41
CA LYS A 152 -6.56 -2.91 12.49
C LYS A 152 -5.65 -4.14 12.44
N LEU A 153 -4.67 -4.13 11.53
CA LEU A 153 -3.74 -5.24 11.37
C LEU A 153 -2.76 -5.29 12.55
N GLU A 154 -2.34 -4.14 13.06
CA GLU A 154 -1.52 -4.04 14.27
C GLU A 154 -2.21 -4.69 15.49
N GLY A 155 -3.50 -4.44 15.70
CA GLY A 155 -4.26 -5.10 16.77
C GLY A 155 -4.34 -6.63 16.59
N VAL A 156 -4.48 -7.12 15.35
CA VAL A 156 -4.46 -8.58 15.08
C VAL A 156 -3.08 -9.18 15.36
N VAL A 157 -2.01 -8.45 15.03
CA VAL A 157 -0.63 -8.87 15.34
C VAL A 157 -0.43 -8.92 16.86
N GLU A 158 -0.94 -7.94 17.60
CA GLU A 158 -0.86 -7.90 19.06
C GLU A 158 -1.58 -9.10 19.70
N ASP A 159 -2.79 -9.42 19.23
CA ASP A 159 -3.53 -10.59 19.70
C ASP A 159 -2.77 -11.88 19.37
N ALA A 160 -2.22 -12.02 18.16
CA ALA A 160 -1.41 -13.17 17.76
C ALA A 160 -0.15 -13.33 18.63
N ALA A 161 0.53 -12.23 18.94
CA ALA A 161 1.70 -12.23 19.82
C ALA A 161 1.30 -12.68 21.24
N ARG A 162 0.17 -12.19 21.75
CA ARG A 162 -0.35 -12.57 23.07
C ARG A 162 -0.73 -14.05 23.15
N GLU A 163 -1.37 -14.58 22.11
CA GLU A 163 -1.68 -16.02 21.99
C GLU A 163 -0.41 -16.88 21.96
N ALA A 164 0.66 -16.38 21.35
CA ALA A 164 1.97 -17.01 21.33
C ALA A 164 2.74 -16.92 22.66
N GLY A 165 2.21 -16.19 23.65
CA GLY A 165 2.91 -15.88 24.89
C GLY A 165 4.07 -14.90 24.72
N LEU A 166 4.05 -14.11 23.64
CA LEU A 166 5.06 -13.12 23.31
C LEU A 166 4.64 -11.73 23.79
N THR A 167 5.63 -10.90 24.11
CA THR A 167 5.43 -9.49 24.43
C THR A 167 5.92 -8.65 23.27
N LEU A 168 5.10 -7.75 22.73
CA LEU A 168 5.53 -6.81 21.70
C LEU A 168 6.21 -5.59 22.32
N SER A 169 7.19 -5.03 21.62
CA SER A 169 7.71 -3.70 21.90
C SER A 169 6.66 -2.63 21.58
N GLN A 170 6.74 -1.47 22.23
CA GLN A 170 5.84 -0.34 21.98
C GLN A 170 5.89 0.18 20.53
N ASN A 171 7.03 -0.01 19.86
CA ASN A 171 7.26 0.47 18.49
C ASN A 171 7.65 -0.70 17.57
N VAL A 172 6.80 -1.72 17.50
CA VAL A 172 7.05 -2.87 16.61
C VAL A 172 7.14 -2.41 15.15
N GLN A 173 8.17 -2.87 14.46
CA GLN A 173 8.40 -2.59 13.05
C GLN A 173 8.00 -3.79 12.21
N PHE A 174 7.34 -3.52 11.09
CA PHE A 174 6.90 -4.55 10.16
C PHE A 174 7.79 -4.51 8.93
N VAL A 175 8.33 -5.66 8.55
CA VAL A 175 9.26 -5.77 7.42
C VAL A 175 8.69 -6.76 6.43
N GLU A 176 8.61 -6.36 5.16
CA GLU A 176 8.30 -7.23 4.02
C GLU A 176 9.63 -7.69 3.39
N PRO A 177 10.03 -8.97 3.60
CA PRO A 177 11.30 -9.47 3.09
C PRO A 177 11.36 -9.52 1.56
N PHE A 178 12.51 -9.20 0.99
CA PHE A 178 12.78 -9.39 -0.43
C PHE A 178 13.10 -10.86 -0.72
N MET A 179 12.07 -11.68 -0.82
CA MET A 179 12.19 -13.12 -1.00
C MET A 179 12.96 -13.52 -2.27
N GLN A 180 12.78 -12.76 -3.34
CA GLN A 180 13.42 -12.96 -4.64
C GLN A 180 14.73 -12.16 -4.80
N GLY A 181 15.19 -11.53 -3.71
CA GLY A 181 16.38 -10.69 -3.69
C GLY A 181 16.08 -9.21 -3.89
N ARG A 182 17.07 -8.39 -3.51
CA ARG A 182 17.01 -6.92 -3.52
C ARG A 182 16.66 -6.33 -4.89
N GLU A 183 17.24 -6.88 -5.96
CA GLU A 183 16.99 -6.42 -7.34
C GLU A 183 15.52 -6.55 -7.75
N PHE A 184 14.84 -7.58 -7.25
CA PHE A 184 13.43 -7.78 -7.51
C PHE A 184 12.56 -6.90 -6.61
N GLY A 185 12.86 -6.84 -5.31
CA GLY A 185 12.13 -6.04 -4.33
C GLY A 185 12.12 -4.54 -4.66
N LEU A 186 13.24 -4.02 -5.16
CA LEU A 186 13.40 -2.61 -5.55
C LEU A 186 13.10 -2.35 -7.03
N ARG A 187 12.57 -3.33 -7.78
CA ARG A 187 12.21 -3.09 -9.18
C ARG A 187 11.06 -2.06 -9.26
N GLN A 188 11.12 -1.21 -10.27
CA GLN A 188 10.05 -0.26 -10.55
C GLN A 188 8.71 -0.99 -10.74
N ARG A 189 7.68 -0.52 -10.05
CA ARG A 189 6.31 -1.02 -10.25
C ARG A 189 5.68 -0.21 -11.40
N SER A 190 4.93 -0.90 -12.27
CA SER A 190 4.35 -0.29 -13.47
C SER A 190 3.30 0.77 -13.11
N GLU A 191 3.57 2.02 -13.49
CA GLU A 191 2.69 3.21 -13.34
C GLU A 191 1.45 3.18 -14.26
N ALA A 192 1.35 2.17 -15.12
CA ALA A 192 0.68 2.33 -16.41
C ALA A 192 -0.86 2.30 -16.38
N ASP A 193 -1.49 1.83 -15.31
CA ASP A 193 -2.94 1.55 -15.33
C ASP A 193 -3.79 2.64 -14.67
N HIS A 194 -3.30 3.31 -13.62
CA HIS A 194 -4.08 4.32 -12.89
C HIS A 194 -4.24 5.62 -13.67
N ILE A 195 -3.19 6.09 -14.35
CA ILE A 195 -3.23 7.33 -15.15
C ILE A 195 -4.14 7.14 -16.37
N LYS A 196 -4.05 5.99 -17.06
CA LYS A 196 -4.88 5.69 -18.23
C LYS A 196 -6.36 5.58 -17.86
N PHE A 197 -6.67 4.92 -16.75
CA PHE A 197 -8.03 4.83 -16.25
C PHE A 197 -8.57 6.21 -15.82
N GLY A 198 -7.77 7.01 -15.12
CA GLY A 198 -8.14 8.38 -14.75
C GLY A 198 -8.45 9.26 -15.96
N LEU A 199 -7.61 9.20 -17.00
CA LEU A 199 -7.84 9.91 -18.27
C LEU A 199 -9.12 9.46 -18.97
N PHE A 200 -9.41 8.15 -18.97
CA PHE A 200 -10.65 7.60 -19.53
C PHE A 200 -11.89 8.13 -18.79
N VAL A 201 -11.87 8.11 -17.45
CA VAL A 201 -12.96 8.66 -16.62
C VAL A 201 -13.13 10.16 -16.84
N ALA A 202 -12.03 10.91 -16.92
CA ALA A 202 -12.06 12.34 -17.20
C ALA A 202 -12.66 12.66 -18.57
N ALA A 203 -12.33 11.87 -19.61
CA ALA A 203 -12.90 12.02 -20.93
C ALA A 203 -14.42 11.78 -20.95
N LEU A 204 -14.90 10.77 -20.21
CA LEU A 204 -16.34 10.53 -20.05
C LEU A 204 -17.06 11.69 -19.35
N LEU A 205 -16.48 12.24 -18.30
CA LEU A 205 -17.04 13.40 -17.58
C LEU A 205 -17.08 14.65 -18.47
N ALA A 206 -15.99 14.96 -19.16
CA ALA A 206 -15.93 16.08 -20.09
C ALA A 206 -16.94 15.91 -21.24
N GLY A 207 -17.02 14.71 -21.84
CA GLY A 207 -17.99 14.39 -22.89
C GLY A 207 -19.43 14.57 -22.42
N TYR A 208 -19.76 14.10 -21.21
CA TYR A 208 -21.09 14.31 -20.62
C TYR A 208 -21.39 15.80 -20.40
N GLY A 209 -20.42 16.58 -19.90
CA GLY A 209 -20.50 18.02 -19.76
C GLY A 209 -20.83 18.74 -21.08
N VAL A 210 -20.17 18.34 -22.18
CA VAL A 210 -20.43 18.87 -23.53
C VAL A 210 -21.86 18.59 -23.99
N VAL A 211 -22.32 17.33 -23.87
CA VAL A 211 -23.70 16.96 -24.25
C VAL A 211 -24.72 17.79 -23.48
N ARG A 212 -24.51 17.95 -22.17
CA ARG A 212 -25.39 18.74 -21.29
C ARG A 212 -25.36 20.22 -21.65
N PHE A 213 -24.20 20.78 -22.00
CA PHE A 213 -24.08 22.15 -22.47
C PHE A 213 -24.89 22.39 -23.75
N ILE A 214 -24.75 21.51 -24.75
CA ILE A 214 -25.49 21.59 -26.02
C ILE A 214 -27.01 21.50 -25.78
N MET A 215 -27.47 20.57 -24.94
CA MET A 215 -28.88 20.46 -24.57
C MET A 215 -29.41 21.73 -23.87
N THR A 216 -28.60 22.32 -22.98
CA THR A 216 -28.99 23.53 -22.25
C THR A 216 -29.08 24.75 -23.18
N GLN A 217 -28.14 24.89 -24.12
CA GLN A 217 -28.14 25.92 -25.17
C GLN A 217 -29.36 25.78 -26.09
N ASN A 218 -29.67 24.56 -26.53
CA ASN A 218 -30.81 24.29 -27.40
C ASN A 218 -32.15 24.55 -26.70
N LYS A 219 -32.26 24.23 -25.40
CA LYS A 219 -33.45 24.53 -24.61
C LYS A 219 -33.67 26.05 -24.48
N ARG A 220 -32.62 26.81 -24.15
CA ARG A 220 -32.68 28.28 -24.09
C ARG A 220 -33.05 28.92 -25.43
N ARG A 221 -32.52 28.40 -26.54
CA ARG A 221 -32.88 28.88 -27.89
C ARG A 221 -34.35 28.61 -28.21
N LYS A 222 -34.89 27.44 -27.85
CA LYS A 222 -36.32 27.14 -28.06
C LYS A 222 -37.22 28.03 -27.21
N GLU A 223 -36.88 28.25 -25.94
CA GLU A 223 -37.61 29.16 -25.05
C GLU A 223 -37.58 30.62 -25.54
N GLN A 224 -36.52 31.06 -26.22
CA GLN A 224 -36.45 32.39 -26.85
C GLN A 224 -37.25 32.51 -28.16
N VAL A 225 -37.44 31.41 -28.89
CA VAL A 225 -38.22 31.38 -30.15
C VAL A 225 -39.72 31.18 -29.88
N GLU A 226 -40.08 30.46 -28.81
CA GLU A 226 -41.46 30.28 -28.33
C GLU A 226 -41.93 31.41 -27.39
N ALA A 227 -41.11 32.44 -27.17
CA ALA A 227 -41.54 33.69 -26.56
C ALA A 227 -41.80 34.80 -27.60
N PRO A 228 -42.80 34.70 -28.51
CA PRO A 228 -43.23 35.83 -29.30
C PRO A 228 -44.38 36.59 -28.61
N GLU A 229 -44.29 37.92 -28.66
CA GLU A 229 -45.42 38.83 -28.90
C GLU A 229 -46.57 38.93 -27.85
N GLY A 230 -46.30 38.71 -26.56
CA GLY A 230 -47.31 38.88 -25.49
C GLY A 230 -47.23 40.15 -24.64
N GLN A 231 -46.25 41.04 -24.85
CA GLN A 231 -46.05 42.23 -24.00
C GLN A 231 -45.82 43.52 -24.82
N ALA A 232 -46.60 43.67 -25.88
CA ALA A 232 -46.77 44.96 -26.55
C ALA A 232 -48.26 45.22 -26.71
N GLU A 233 -48.99 45.44 -25.61
CA GLU A 233 -50.20 46.26 -25.60
C GLU A 233 -50.67 46.56 -24.17
N ALA A 234 -50.91 47.87 -23.95
CA ALA A 234 -51.50 48.59 -22.80
C ALA A 234 -50.67 48.74 -21.51
#